data_AF-A0A0R2MTR3-F1
#
_entry.id   AF-A0A0R2MTR3-F1
#
_cell.length_a   1.000
_cell.length_b   1.000
_cell.length_c   1.000
_cell.angle_alpha   90.00
_cell.angle_beta   90.00
_cell.angle_gamma   90.00
#
_symmetry.space_group_name_H-M   'P 1'
#
loop_
_entity.id
_entity.type
_entity.pdbx_description
1 polymer ?
#
loop_
_entity_poly.entity_id
_entity_poly.type
_entity_poly.pdbx_seq_one_letter_code
_entity_poly.pdbx_strand_id
1 'polypeptide(L)'
;MTKTIFKTLGLTALFTVIAIGLTACRSNAQSSENTGYDSSISKGLNAVAEDEMDRAVTYFTNALDQKPKDKKATAYLKQAQSYVNTDKQLADGNPEKAVKTVAQGMKVKHGAKSLDAKLSQLQKTTKADWVSINNWTRLSQRS
;
A
#
# COMPACT_ATOMS: atom_id res chain seq x y z
N MET A 1 34.40 -47.32 19.13
CA MET A 1 35.11 -47.68 17.88
C MET A 1 35.96 -46.49 17.46
N THR A 2 37.24 -46.53 17.79
CA THR A 2 38.26 -45.55 17.38
C THR A 2 38.91 -46.02 16.08
N LYS A 3 38.92 -45.16 15.04
CA LYS A 3 39.71 -45.38 13.83
C LYS A 3 40.57 -44.14 13.51
N THR A 4 41.79 -44.23 14.03
CA THR A 4 43.09 -44.08 13.34
C THR A 4 43.29 -42.98 12.28
N ILE A 5 44.30 -42.16 12.60
CA ILE A 5 45.07 -41.18 11.83
C ILE A 5 45.80 -41.82 10.64
N PHE A 6 45.81 -41.18 9.46
CA PHE A 6 46.79 -41.45 8.40
C PHE A 6 47.23 -40.18 7.63
N LYS A 7 48.52 -39.85 7.81
CA LYS A 7 49.52 -39.32 6.85
C LYS A 7 49.45 -37.86 6.35
N THR A 8 50.41 -37.10 6.88
CA THR A 8 51.05 -35.91 6.32
C THR A 8 52.00 -36.20 5.15
N LEU A 9 52.33 -35.13 4.41
CA LEU A 9 53.41 -34.92 3.43
C LEU A 9 53.08 -35.18 1.94
N GLY A 10 52.74 -34.08 1.25
CA GLY A 10 52.84 -33.91 -0.19
C GLY A 10 53.13 -32.43 -0.48
N LEU A 11 54.41 -32.10 -0.51
CA LEU A 11 54.96 -30.81 -0.93
C LEU A 11 54.67 -30.59 -2.42
N THR A 12 53.74 -29.70 -2.77
CA THR A 12 53.73 -29.04 -4.09
C THR A 12 53.47 -27.56 -3.91
N ALA A 13 54.53 -26.81 -4.18
CA ALA A 13 54.60 -25.38 -4.22
C ALA A 13 53.88 -24.82 -5.45
N LEU A 14 53.46 -23.56 -5.34
CA LEU A 14 53.09 -22.61 -6.40
C LEU A 14 52.00 -23.06 -7.38
N PHE A 15 50.81 -22.48 -7.24
CA PHE A 15 50.12 -21.87 -8.38
C PHE A 15 49.38 -20.60 -7.92
N THR A 16 50.05 -19.48 -8.17
CA THR A 16 49.50 -18.22 -8.69
C THR A 16 48.10 -17.79 -8.24
N VAL A 17 48.11 -16.67 -7.51
CA VAL A 17 47.12 -15.59 -7.51
C VAL A 17 46.20 -15.63 -8.75
N ILE A 18 44.93 -15.99 -8.54
CA ILE A 18 43.85 -15.51 -9.39
C ILE A 18 43.15 -14.45 -8.56
N ALA A 19 43.39 -13.19 -8.93
CA ALA A 19 42.60 -12.08 -8.48
C ALA A 19 41.12 -12.42 -8.71
N ILE A 20 40.37 -12.61 -7.64
CA ILE A 20 38.91 -12.57 -7.72
C ILE A 20 38.61 -11.12 -8.08
N GLY A 21 38.47 -10.88 -9.39
CA GLY A 21 37.92 -9.65 -9.88
C GLY A 21 36.61 -9.44 -9.14
N LEU A 22 36.54 -8.37 -8.35
CA LEU A 22 35.26 -7.76 -8.04
C LEU A 22 34.72 -7.24 -9.37
N THR A 23 34.14 -8.13 -10.17
CA THR A 23 33.13 -7.75 -11.13
C THR A 23 31.91 -7.39 -10.28
N ALA A 24 31.97 -6.21 -9.67
CA ALA A 24 30.78 -5.46 -9.40
C ALA A 24 30.15 -5.23 -10.77
N CYS A 25 29.26 -6.14 -11.17
CA CYS A 25 28.18 -5.80 -12.08
C CYS A 25 27.39 -4.70 -11.38
N ARG A 26 27.87 -3.46 -11.50
CA ARG A 26 27.14 -2.25 -11.18
C ARG A 26 26.02 -2.20 -12.19
N SER A 27 24.93 -2.89 -11.88
CA SER A 27 23.69 -2.84 -12.64
C SER A 27 23.36 -1.37 -12.82
N ASN A 28 23.25 -0.99 -14.09
CA ASN A 28 22.94 0.35 -14.56
C ASN A 28 21.98 1.05 -13.61
N ALA A 29 22.51 1.97 -12.79
CA ALA A 29 21.72 3.01 -12.19
C ALA A 29 21.34 3.96 -13.32
N GLN A 30 20.37 3.50 -14.12
CA GLN A 30 19.69 4.30 -15.12
C GLN A 30 19.05 5.45 -14.36
N SER A 31 19.65 6.63 -14.53
CA SER A 31 19.16 7.94 -14.14
C SER A 31 17.64 8.00 -14.33
N SER A 32 16.91 7.90 -13.22
CA SER A 32 15.46 7.79 -13.27
C SER A 32 14.83 8.91 -12.47
N GLU A 33 14.51 9.98 -13.19
CA GLU A 33 13.57 11.02 -12.79
C GLU A 33 12.17 10.44 -12.46
N ASN A 34 11.91 9.16 -12.76
CA ASN A 34 10.65 8.46 -12.49
C ASN A 34 10.69 7.50 -11.28
N THR A 35 11.86 7.16 -10.74
CA THR A 35 11.98 6.10 -9.70
C THR A 35 11.21 6.42 -8.44
N GLY A 36 11.28 7.67 -7.96
CA GLY A 36 10.59 8.06 -6.74
C GLY A 36 9.06 8.05 -6.91
N TYR A 37 8.55 8.49 -8.06
CA TYR A 37 7.12 8.54 -8.35
C TYR A 37 6.57 7.12 -8.47
N ASP A 38 7.20 6.28 -9.30
CA ASP A 38 6.75 4.92 -9.54
C ASP A 38 6.86 4.06 -8.27
N SER A 39 7.90 4.28 -7.45
CA SER A 39 8.04 3.65 -6.14
C SER A 39 6.90 4.06 -5.21
N SER A 40 6.56 5.35 -5.17
CA SER A 40 5.49 5.86 -4.30
C SER A 40 4.12 5.33 -4.73
N ILE A 41 3.82 5.31 -6.03
CA ILE A 41 2.58 4.69 -6.55
C ILE A 41 2.51 3.21 -6.18
N SER A 42 3.59 2.45 -6.39
CA SER A 42 3.62 1.02 -6.08
C SER A 42 3.44 0.75 -4.58
N LYS A 43 4.15 1.49 -3.72
CA LYS A 43 4.02 1.37 -2.27
C LYS A 43 2.64 1.75 -1.77
N GLY A 44 2.02 2.79 -2.36
CA GLY A 44 0.65 3.17 -2.03
C GLY A 44 -0.35 2.07 -2.37
N LEU A 45 -0.22 1.44 -3.54
CA LEU A 45 -1.08 0.31 -3.92
C LEU A 45 -0.83 -0.94 -3.07
N ASN A 46 0.41 -1.18 -2.64
CA ASN A 46 0.72 -2.26 -1.69
C ASN A 46 0.05 -2.02 -0.34
N ALA A 47 0.16 -0.80 0.19
CA ALA A 47 -0.52 -0.41 1.42
C ALA A 47 -2.06 -0.57 1.30
N VAL A 48 -2.66 -0.26 0.14
CA VAL A 48 -4.09 -0.56 -0.11
C VAL A 48 -4.38 -2.06 -0.02
N ALA A 49 -3.51 -2.91 -0.55
CA ALA A 49 -3.68 -4.36 -0.48
C ALA A 49 -3.53 -4.89 0.96
N GLU A 50 -2.63 -4.29 1.74
CA GLU A 50 -2.36 -4.60 3.15
C GLU A 50 -3.34 -3.93 4.12
N ASP A 51 -4.35 -3.21 3.61
CA ASP A 51 -5.36 -2.46 4.39
C ASP A 51 -4.80 -1.28 5.20
N GLU A 52 -3.59 -0.84 4.89
CA GLU A 52 -2.90 0.29 5.53
C GLU A 52 -3.26 1.62 4.83
N MET A 53 -4.52 2.05 4.93
CA MET A 53 -5.03 3.16 4.11
C MET A 53 -4.38 4.53 4.42
N ASP A 54 -3.99 4.80 5.67
CA ASP A 54 -3.23 6.01 6.02
C ASP A 54 -1.83 6.03 5.38
N ARG A 55 -1.17 4.86 5.30
CA ARG A 55 0.11 4.73 4.60
C ARG A 55 -0.09 4.87 3.09
N ALA A 56 -1.17 4.34 2.54
CA ALA A 56 -1.52 4.55 1.14
C ALA A 56 -1.70 6.05 0.81
N VAL A 57 -2.42 6.80 1.65
CA VAL A 57 -2.56 8.27 1.54
C VAL A 57 -1.18 8.93 1.52
N THR A 58 -0.30 8.57 2.47
CA THR A 58 1.07 9.14 2.54
C THR A 58 1.85 8.89 1.25
N TYR A 59 1.84 7.65 0.75
CA TYR A 59 2.57 7.32 -0.47
C TYR A 59 2.00 8.00 -1.72
N PHE A 60 0.69 8.12 -1.86
CA PHE A 60 0.11 8.85 -2.99
C PHE A 60 0.36 10.36 -2.92
N THR A 61 0.43 10.94 -1.71
CA THR A 61 0.90 12.32 -1.51
C THR A 61 2.34 12.49 -1.99
N ASN A 62 3.25 11.59 -1.58
CA ASN A 62 4.65 11.62 -2.03
C ASN A 62 4.80 11.48 -3.56
N ALA A 63 3.88 10.78 -4.22
CA ALA A 63 3.84 10.71 -5.69
C ALA A 63 3.44 12.06 -6.31
N LEU A 64 2.49 12.78 -5.70
CA LEU A 64 2.09 14.12 -6.14
C LEU A 64 3.13 15.19 -5.83
N ASP A 65 3.89 15.06 -4.75
CA ASP A 65 5.00 15.98 -4.48
C ASP A 65 6.04 15.95 -5.61
N GLN A 66 6.22 14.79 -6.22
CA GLN A 66 7.11 14.61 -7.38
C GLN A 66 6.44 15.01 -8.70
N LYS A 67 5.13 14.77 -8.83
CA LYS A 67 4.35 15.13 -10.03
C LYS A 67 3.03 15.80 -9.65
N PRO A 68 3.03 17.11 -9.33
CA PRO A 68 1.86 17.78 -8.74
C PRO A 68 0.61 17.81 -9.63
N LYS A 69 0.76 17.62 -10.94
CA LYS A 69 -0.33 17.64 -11.93
C LYS A 69 -0.74 16.24 -12.40
N ASP A 70 -0.21 15.17 -11.78
CA ASP A 70 -0.53 13.80 -12.19
C ASP A 70 -1.96 13.42 -11.82
N LYS A 71 -2.77 13.14 -12.85
CA LYS A 71 -4.19 12.81 -12.68
C LYS A 71 -4.40 11.47 -11.97
N LYS A 72 -3.52 10.49 -12.21
CA LYS A 72 -3.60 9.14 -11.63
C LYS A 72 -3.33 9.18 -10.13
N ALA A 73 -2.21 9.76 -9.69
CA ALA A 73 -1.86 9.93 -8.28
C ALA A 73 -2.92 10.76 -7.54
N THR A 74 -3.46 11.80 -8.19
CA THR A 74 -4.57 12.60 -7.64
C THR A 74 -5.82 11.74 -7.41
N ALA A 75 -6.18 10.89 -8.38
CA ALA A 75 -7.33 10.01 -8.25
C ALA A 75 -7.13 8.99 -7.10
N TYR A 76 -5.93 8.39 -7.02
CA TYR A 76 -5.62 7.37 -6.01
C TYR A 76 -5.63 7.97 -4.60
N LEU A 77 -5.03 9.16 -4.44
CA LEU A 77 -5.05 9.89 -3.19
C LEU A 77 -6.49 10.22 -2.76
N LYS A 78 -7.33 10.74 -3.65
CA LYS A 78 -8.73 11.07 -3.34
C LYS A 78 -9.52 9.85 -2.89
N GLN A 79 -9.34 8.71 -3.55
CA GLN A 79 -10.00 7.46 -3.16
C GLN A 79 -9.54 6.96 -1.79
N ALA A 80 -8.22 6.93 -1.54
CA ALA A 80 -7.67 6.53 -0.25
C ALA A 80 -8.13 7.46 0.89
N GLN A 81 -8.14 8.78 0.65
CA GLN A 81 -8.68 9.76 1.61
C GLN A 81 -10.17 9.58 1.85
N SER A 82 -10.97 9.28 0.82
CA SER A 82 -12.38 8.96 1.02
C SER A 82 -12.58 7.73 1.90
N TYR A 83 -11.72 6.71 1.78
CA TYR A 83 -11.75 5.54 2.65
C TYR A 83 -11.47 5.95 4.11
N VAL A 84 -10.30 6.54 4.39
CA VAL A 84 -9.89 6.95 5.74
C VAL A 84 -10.93 7.88 6.39
N ASN A 85 -11.44 8.85 5.63
CA ASN A 85 -12.45 9.77 6.13
C ASN A 85 -13.79 9.09 6.43
N THR A 86 -14.16 8.06 5.68
CA THR A 86 -15.38 7.28 5.94
C THR A 86 -15.25 6.53 7.26
N ASP A 87 -14.13 5.83 7.47
CA ASP A 87 -13.86 5.10 8.71
C ASP A 87 -13.85 6.03 9.92
N LYS A 88 -13.17 7.18 9.80
CA LYS A 88 -13.17 8.19 10.85
C LYS A 88 -14.57 8.68 11.18
N GLN A 89 -15.39 8.95 10.16
CA GLN A 89 -16.76 9.42 10.36
C GLN A 89 -17.67 8.36 10.99
N LEU A 90 -17.44 7.07 10.71
CA LEU A 90 -18.11 5.97 11.40
C LEU A 90 -17.70 5.91 12.87
N ALA A 91 -16.40 6.00 13.16
CA ALA A 91 -15.87 6.04 14.52
C ALA A 91 -16.38 7.25 15.32
N ASP A 92 -16.54 8.40 14.65
CA ASP A 92 -17.09 9.63 15.24
C ASP A 92 -18.64 9.60 15.38
N GLY A 93 -19.30 8.49 15.05
CA GLY A 93 -20.76 8.34 15.17
C GLY A 93 -21.56 9.14 14.15
N ASN A 94 -20.97 9.45 12.99
CA ASN A 94 -21.60 10.20 11.90
C ASN A 94 -21.79 9.35 10.62
N PRO A 95 -22.65 8.31 10.67
CA PRO A 95 -22.85 7.37 9.57
C PRO A 95 -23.47 8.01 8.32
N GLU A 96 -24.28 9.07 8.47
CA GLU A 96 -24.86 9.78 7.32
C GLU A 96 -23.75 10.45 6.47
N LYS A 97 -22.79 11.11 7.13
CA LYS A 97 -21.64 11.71 6.46
C LYS A 97 -20.76 10.62 5.84
N ALA A 98 -20.54 9.51 6.54
CA ALA A 98 -19.76 8.39 6.06
C ALA A 98 -20.31 7.82 4.73
N VAL A 99 -21.63 7.61 4.65
CA VAL A 99 -22.29 7.14 3.42
C VAL A 99 -22.07 8.10 2.25
N LYS A 100 -22.11 9.42 2.50
CA LYS A 100 -21.84 10.44 1.47
C LYS A 100 -20.38 10.43 1.04
N THR A 101 -19.44 10.36 1.98
CA THR A 101 -17.99 10.39 1.71
C THR A 101 -17.54 9.16 0.92
N VAL A 102 -17.96 7.95 1.28
CA VAL A 102 -17.59 6.74 0.53
C VAL A 102 -18.18 6.76 -0.89
N ALA A 103 -19.39 7.29 -1.06
CA ALA A 103 -20.01 7.46 -2.37
C ALA A 103 -19.26 8.48 -3.25
N GLN A 104 -18.63 9.50 -2.67
CA GLN A 104 -17.77 10.44 -3.40
C GLN A 104 -16.48 9.76 -3.86
N GLY A 105 -15.86 8.94 -3.00
CA GLY A 105 -14.66 8.15 -3.37
C GLY A 105 -14.92 7.23 -4.55
N MET A 106 -16.07 6.55 -4.57
CA MET A 106 -16.50 5.68 -5.67
C MET A 106 -16.75 6.42 -7.00
N LYS A 107 -16.97 7.74 -6.98
CA LYS A 107 -17.19 8.55 -8.19
C LYS A 107 -15.88 9.09 -8.80
N VAL A 108 -14.75 8.87 -8.14
CA VAL A 108 -13.45 9.32 -8.63
C VAL A 108 -13.11 8.56 -9.92
N LYS A 109 -12.99 9.30 -11.03
CA LYS A 109 -12.59 8.73 -12.33
C LYS A 109 -11.09 8.45 -12.35
N HIS A 110 -10.70 7.42 -13.12
CA HIS A 110 -9.30 6.99 -13.27
C HIS A 110 -8.64 6.54 -11.95
N GLY A 111 -9.46 6.08 -11.00
CA GLY A 111 -9.04 5.48 -9.74
C GLY A 111 -8.32 4.13 -9.90
N ALA A 112 -7.84 3.59 -8.79
CA ALA A 112 -7.26 2.25 -8.76
C ALA A 112 -8.37 1.22 -8.54
N LYS A 113 -8.37 0.14 -9.31
CA LYS A 113 -9.37 -0.94 -9.16
C LYS A 113 -9.35 -1.56 -7.75
N SER A 114 -8.18 -1.66 -7.13
CA SER A 114 -8.05 -2.15 -5.75
C SER A 114 -8.75 -1.21 -4.76
N LEU A 115 -8.65 0.10 -4.95
CA LEU A 115 -9.37 1.11 -4.16
C LEU A 115 -10.88 1.07 -4.44
N ASP A 116 -11.30 0.89 -5.70
CA ASP A 116 -12.73 0.73 -6.03
C ASP A 116 -13.34 -0.48 -5.29
N ALA A 117 -12.60 -1.59 -5.22
CA ALA A 117 -13.05 -2.78 -4.50
C ALA A 117 -13.18 -2.51 -3.00
N LYS A 118 -12.16 -1.88 -2.38
CA LYS A 118 -12.16 -1.52 -0.96
C LYS A 118 -13.28 -0.53 -0.61
N LEU A 119 -13.45 0.52 -1.40
CA LEU A 119 -14.53 1.50 -1.24
C LEU A 119 -15.91 0.88 -1.47
N SER A 120 -16.05 -0.05 -2.42
CA SER A 120 -17.31 -0.77 -2.65
C SER A 120 -17.70 -1.62 -1.45
N GLN A 121 -16.73 -2.32 -0.85
CA GLN A 121 -16.94 -3.10 0.36
C GLN A 121 -17.32 -2.20 1.54
N LEU A 122 -16.54 -1.14 1.76
CA LEU A 122 -16.80 -0.17 2.82
C LEU A 122 -18.18 0.51 2.65
N GLN A 123 -18.59 0.82 1.42
CA GLN A 123 -19.92 1.40 1.17
C GLN A 123 -21.05 0.46 1.59
N LYS A 124 -20.91 -0.85 1.35
CA LYS A 124 -21.93 -1.84 1.72
C LYS A 124 -22.09 -1.90 3.24
N THR A 125 -20.98 -1.99 3.98
CA THR A 125 -21.00 -2.06 5.45
C THR A 125 -21.53 -0.76 6.05
N THR A 126 -21.01 0.40 5.62
CA THR A 126 -21.45 1.73 6.07
C THR A 126 -22.97 1.92 5.90
N LYS A 127 -23.54 1.51 4.76
CA LYS A 127 -25.00 1.61 4.51
C LYS A 127 -25.81 0.66 5.40
N ALA A 128 -25.33 -0.57 5.61
CA ALA A 128 -26.00 -1.54 6.47
C ALA A 128 -26.03 -1.06 7.94
N ASP A 129 -24.92 -0.52 8.41
CA ASP A 129 -24.80 0.02 9.77
C ASP A 129 -25.73 1.23 9.96
N TRP A 130 -25.75 2.16 8.98
CA TRP A 130 -26.65 3.32 9.02
C TRP A 130 -28.13 2.93 9.09
N VAL A 131 -28.56 1.95 8.29
CA VAL A 131 -29.96 1.45 8.33
C VAL A 131 -30.27 0.82 9.69
N SER A 132 -29.36 0.00 10.22
CA SER A 132 -29.53 -0.67 11.51
C SER A 132 -29.67 0.34 12.65
N ILE A 133 -28.78 1.34 12.70
CA ILE A 133 -28.81 2.42 13.69
C ILE A 133 -30.15 3.16 13.64
N ASN A 134 -30.60 3.56 12.45
CA ASN A 134 -31.87 4.29 12.31
C ASN A 134 -33.10 3.47 12.72
N ASN A 135 -33.08 2.16 12.46
CA ASN A 135 -34.16 1.26 12.86
C ASN A 135 -34.23 1.12 14.39
N TRP A 136 -33.09 0.91 15.05
CA TRP A 136 -33.02 0.85 16.53
C TRP A 136 -33.48 2.15 17.19
N THR A 137 -33.01 3.30 16.71
CA THR A 137 -33.43 4.61 17.22
C THR A 137 -34.95 4.77 17.13
N ARG A 138 -35.56 4.39 16.00
CA ARG A 138 -37.02 4.47 15.83
C ARG A 138 -37.79 3.55 16.78
N LEU A 139 -37.29 2.35 17.04
CA LEU A 139 -37.94 1.42 17.97
C LEU A 139 -37.88 1.93 19.42
N SER A 140 -36.73 2.48 19.84
CA SER A 140 -36.55 3.03 21.19
C SER A 140 -37.43 4.23 21.51
N GLN A 141 -37.92 4.97 20.50
CA GLN A 141 -38.83 6.10 20.69
C GLN A 141 -40.31 5.70 20.69
N ARG A 142 -40.63 4.43 20.39
CA ARG A 142 -42.01 3.90 20.35
C ARG A 142 -42.37 3.02 21.56
N SER A 143 -41.37 2.67 22.38
CA SER A 143 -41.51 1.97 23.66
C SER A 143 -41.57 2.95 24.82
#